data_AF-A0AAU5RBA0-F1
#
_entry.id   AF-A0AAU5RBA0-F1
#
_cell.length_a   1.000
_cell.length_b   1.000
_cell.length_c   1.000
_cell.angle_alpha   90.00
_cell.angle_beta   90.00
_cell.angle_gamma   90.00
#
_symmetry.space_group_name_H-M   'P 1'
#
loop_
_entity.id
_entity.type
_entity.pdbx_description
1 polymer ?
#
loop_
_entity_poly.entity_id
_entity_poly.type
_entity_poly.pdbx_seq_one_letter_code
_entity_poly.pdbx_strand_id
1 'polypeptide(L)'
;MAGLAAFGLFCAGCSTGGTGTRDEGPAGTQPVAQVTPSNVPPTGTAKAAAPVNAVQLVKRDPEVSRRISSDLRPCTGDEYPVDTSYGSLTDGPAPDVVVNVMTCGDSVGVGTYVYRQRPDGSYDNVFTAEIPAVYGTIDRGDLVVTTQVYGSKDAVAYPSGEDVITYRWSDGRFAETDRVHNDFNRAVGNGDGELPAPPTTQN
;
A
#
# COMPACT_ATOMS: atom_id res chain seq x y z
N MET A 1 23.93 -26.92 -59.84
CA MET A 1 22.69 -26.65 -60.60
C MET A 1 21.55 -26.73 -59.59
N ALA A 2 21.22 -25.59 -58.97
CA ALA A 2 19.94 -24.86 -59.17
C ALA A 2 18.76 -25.62 -58.52
N GLY A 3 18.17 -25.19 -57.41
CA GLY A 3 17.39 -23.95 -57.18
C GLY A 3 15.98 -24.43 -56.78
N LEU A 4 15.40 -24.09 -55.62
CA LEU A 4 14.66 -22.86 -55.36
C LEU A 4 14.34 -22.78 -53.86
N ALA A 5 14.71 -21.67 -53.24
CA ALA A 5 14.23 -21.27 -51.92
C ALA A 5 12.85 -20.61 -52.07
N ALA A 6 11.86 -21.05 -51.30
CA ALA A 6 10.59 -20.33 -51.16
C ALA A 6 10.61 -19.58 -49.82
N PHE A 7 10.82 -18.27 -49.89
CA PHE A 7 10.63 -17.34 -48.77
C PHE A 7 9.12 -17.10 -48.56
N GLY A 8 8.57 -17.61 -47.47
CA GLY A 8 7.24 -17.23 -47.01
C GLY A 8 7.31 -15.92 -46.23
N LEU A 9 6.98 -14.81 -46.88
CA LEU A 9 6.83 -13.50 -46.24
C LEU A 9 5.49 -13.47 -45.48
N PHE A 10 5.54 -13.63 -44.16
CA PHE A 10 4.38 -13.36 -43.29
C PHE A 10 4.32 -11.86 -42.98
N CYS A 11 3.45 -11.13 -43.66
CA CYS A 11 3.07 -9.78 -43.26
C CYS A 11 2.12 -9.86 -42.05
N ALA A 12 2.65 -9.88 -40.84
CA ALA A 12 1.86 -9.59 -39.65
C ALA A 12 1.60 -8.07 -39.61
N GLY A 13 0.40 -7.65 -39.99
CA GLY A 13 -0.02 -6.26 -39.87
C GLY A 13 -0.19 -5.88 -38.40
N CYS A 14 0.55 -4.87 -37.94
CA CYS A 14 0.28 -4.21 -36.68
C CYS A 14 -1.04 -3.44 -36.78
N SER A 15 -2.12 -3.92 -36.16
CA SER A 15 -3.24 -3.03 -35.82
C SER A 15 -2.89 -2.30 -34.53
N THR A 16 -2.42 -1.07 -34.63
CA THR A 16 -2.44 -0.13 -33.52
C THR A 16 -3.90 0.17 -33.17
N GLY A 17 -4.45 -0.57 -32.22
CA GLY A 17 -5.70 -0.24 -31.57
C GLY A 17 -5.49 1.02 -30.74
N GLY A 18 -5.74 2.18 -31.35
CA GLY A 18 -5.72 3.45 -30.65
C GLY A 18 -6.70 3.42 -29.50
N THR A 19 -6.22 3.70 -28.28
CA THR A 19 -7.08 4.08 -27.16
C THR A 19 -7.63 5.46 -27.48
N GLY A 20 -8.71 5.49 -28.27
CA GLY A 20 -9.46 6.71 -28.49
C GLY A 20 -9.80 7.31 -27.13
N THR A 21 -9.43 8.57 -26.93
CA THR A 21 -9.95 9.38 -25.83
C THR A 21 -11.46 9.32 -25.94
N ARG A 22 -12.11 8.53 -25.08
CA ARG A 22 -13.55 8.64 -24.92
C ARG A 22 -13.80 10.01 -24.32
N ASP A 23 -14.41 10.85 -25.12
CA ASP A 23 -15.07 12.04 -24.64
C ASP A 23 -16.31 11.56 -23.86
N GLU A 24 -16.16 11.41 -22.55
CA GLU A 24 -17.23 10.92 -21.67
C GLU A 24 -18.36 11.95 -21.47
N GLY A 25 -18.33 13.07 -22.19
CA GLY A 25 -19.30 14.15 -22.10
C GLY A 25 -19.32 14.82 -20.72
N PRO A 26 -20.00 15.97 -20.57
CA PRO A 26 -20.13 16.60 -19.26
C PRO A 26 -20.80 15.63 -18.28
N ALA A 27 -20.25 15.53 -17.06
CA ALA A 27 -20.81 14.71 -16.00
C ALA A 27 -22.31 14.99 -15.87
N GLY A 28 -23.13 13.99 -16.14
CA GLY A 28 -24.58 14.12 -16.04
C GLY A 28 -24.96 14.57 -14.63
N THR A 29 -25.78 15.61 -14.51
CA THR A 29 -26.27 16.14 -13.22
C THR A 29 -27.31 15.23 -12.58
N GLN A 30 -27.20 13.91 -12.76
CA GLN A 30 -28.08 12.98 -12.09
C GLN A 30 -27.77 13.05 -10.59
N PRO A 31 -28.81 13.14 -9.73
CA PRO A 31 -28.59 13.09 -8.29
C PRO A 31 -27.81 11.83 -7.96
N VAL A 32 -26.69 12.00 -7.25
CA VAL A 32 -25.89 10.90 -6.69
C VAL A 32 -26.87 9.94 -6.04
N ALA A 33 -26.92 8.70 -6.52
CA ALA A 33 -27.74 7.68 -5.88
C ALA A 33 -27.28 7.61 -4.42
N GLN A 34 -28.13 8.06 -3.49
CA GLN A 34 -27.94 7.80 -2.08
C GLN A 34 -27.93 6.28 -1.95
N VAL A 35 -26.74 5.72 -1.73
CA VAL A 35 -26.59 4.32 -1.38
C VAL A 35 -27.25 4.17 -0.01
N THR A 36 -28.52 3.76 -0.03
CA THR A 36 -29.18 3.27 1.18
C THR A 36 -28.34 2.09 1.66
N PRO A 37 -27.89 2.06 2.92
CA PRO A 37 -27.15 0.92 3.43
C PRO A 37 -27.97 -0.34 3.18
N SER A 38 -27.47 -1.20 2.31
CA SER A 38 -28.12 -2.48 2.03
C SER A 38 -27.90 -3.36 3.25
N ASN A 39 -28.99 -3.76 3.91
CA ASN A 39 -29.00 -4.76 4.98
C ASN A 39 -28.70 -6.19 4.48
N VAL A 40 -28.04 -6.33 3.33
CA VAL A 40 -27.63 -7.63 2.80
C VAL A 40 -26.50 -8.14 3.70
N PRO A 41 -26.68 -9.25 4.44
CA PRO A 41 -25.61 -9.82 5.22
C PRO A 41 -24.45 -10.16 4.26
N PRO A 42 -23.19 -9.84 4.61
CA PRO A 42 -22.06 -10.25 3.80
C PRO A 42 -22.14 -11.77 3.58
N THR A 43 -22.12 -12.19 2.32
CA THR A 43 -22.20 -13.60 1.91
C THR A 43 -20.88 -14.34 2.08
N GLY A 44 -19.86 -13.68 2.63
CA GLY A 44 -18.61 -14.31 3.04
C GLY A 44 -18.83 -15.17 4.28
N THR A 45 -18.46 -16.44 4.21
CA THR A 45 -18.51 -17.38 5.34
C THR A 45 -17.45 -17.13 6.42
N ALA A 46 -16.61 -16.10 6.24
CA ALA A 46 -15.60 -15.71 7.21
C ALA A 46 -16.24 -14.84 8.31
N LYS A 47 -16.17 -15.32 9.56
CA LYS A 47 -16.54 -14.53 10.73
C LYS A 47 -15.65 -13.28 10.75
N ALA A 48 -16.25 -12.09 10.71
CA ALA A 48 -15.51 -10.84 10.86
C ALA A 48 -14.73 -10.86 12.18
N ALA A 49 -13.43 -10.58 12.13
CA ALA A 49 -12.62 -10.43 13.33
C ALA A 49 -13.21 -9.30 14.18
N ALA A 50 -13.21 -9.48 15.51
CA ALA A 50 -13.62 -8.41 16.40
C ALA A 50 -12.64 -7.23 16.23
N PRO A 51 -13.12 -6.01 15.98
CA PRO A 51 -12.23 -4.87 15.75
C PRO A 51 -11.40 -4.61 17.01
N VAL A 52 -10.09 -4.54 16.82
CA VAL A 52 -9.12 -4.29 17.88
C VAL A 52 -8.83 -2.79 17.97
N ASN A 53 -8.61 -2.27 19.18
CA ASN A 53 -8.14 -0.90 19.35
C ASN A 53 -6.63 -0.82 19.05
N ALA A 54 -6.29 -0.65 17.78
CA ALA A 54 -4.90 -0.59 17.29
C ALA A 54 -4.07 0.51 17.98
N VAL A 55 -4.67 1.68 18.24
CA VAL A 55 -3.99 2.77 18.94
C VAL A 55 -3.58 2.36 20.35
N GLN A 56 -4.46 1.69 21.09
CA GLN A 56 -4.15 1.20 22.44
C GLN A 56 -3.14 0.05 22.42
N LEU A 57 -3.16 -0.81 21.40
CA LEU A 57 -2.11 -1.82 21.22
C LEU A 57 -0.74 -1.15 21.10
N VAL A 58 -0.56 -0.29 20.11
CA VAL A 58 0.73 0.38 19.83
C VAL A 58 1.19 1.22 21.03
N LYS A 59 0.28 1.94 21.71
CA LYS A 59 0.66 2.77 22.88
C LYS A 59 1.08 1.98 24.11
N ARG A 60 0.59 0.75 24.28
CA ARG A 60 0.88 -0.09 25.45
C ARG A 60 2.00 -1.09 25.20
N ASP A 61 2.42 -1.22 23.95
CA ASP A 61 3.46 -2.13 23.55
C ASP A 61 4.84 -1.59 23.96
N PRO A 62 5.59 -2.30 24.83
CA PRO A 62 6.91 -1.87 25.26
C PRO A 62 7.98 -1.97 24.16
N GLU A 63 7.72 -2.70 23.07
CA GLU A 63 8.65 -2.80 21.93
C GLU A 63 8.56 -1.59 21.00
N VAL A 64 7.45 -0.84 21.05
CA VAL A 64 7.26 0.39 20.28
C VAL A 64 8.14 1.50 20.85
N SER A 65 8.87 2.20 19.98
CA SER A 65 9.74 3.28 20.47
C SER A 65 8.94 4.40 21.14
N ARG A 66 9.60 5.08 22.07
CA ARG A 66 9.00 6.25 22.74
C ARG A 66 8.59 7.33 21.76
N ARG A 67 9.32 7.49 20.65
CA ARG A 67 9.03 8.49 19.62
C ARG A 67 7.68 8.19 18.95
N ILE A 68 7.49 6.96 18.47
CA ILE A 68 6.23 6.58 17.82
C ILE A 68 5.07 6.64 18.82
N SER A 69 5.23 6.04 20.01
CA SER A 69 4.18 6.02 21.02
C SER A 69 3.79 7.42 21.52
N SER A 70 4.74 8.37 21.64
CA SER A 70 4.44 9.76 22.02
C SER A 70 3.82 10.57 20.89
N ASP A 71 4.28 10.34 19.66
CA ASP A 71 3.83 11.09 18.50
C ASP A 71 2.49 10.59 17.95
N LEU A 72 2.09 9.36 18.30
CA LEU A 72 0.79 8.77 18.00
C LEU A 72 -0.32 9.49 18.77
N ARG A 73 -0.81 10.57 18.17
CA ARG A 73 -1.92 11.41 18.65
C ARG A 73 -2.98 11.54 17.54
N PRO A 74 -4.21 11.96 17.88
CA PRO A 74 -5.19 12.24 16.86
C PRO A 74 -4.70 13.33 15.89
N CYS A 75 -4.94 13.14 14.60
CA CYS A 75 -4.65 14.10 13.55
C CYS A 75 -5.74 15.16 13.43
N THR A 76 -7.00 14.75 13.55
CA THR A 76 -8.17 15.63 13.53
C THR A 76 -9.25 15.00 14.41
N GLY A 77 -9.76 15.76 15.38
CA GLY A 77 -10.72 15.24 16.36
C GLY A 77 -10.16 14.01 17.09
N ASP A 78 -10.82 12.86 16.91
CA ASP A 78 -10.43 11.56 17.50
C ASP A 78 -9.80 10.60 16.48
N GLU A 79 -9.53 11.06 15.24
CA GLU A 79 -8.98 10.22 14.17
C GLU A 79 -7.47 10.10 14.30
N TYR A 80 -6.94 8.88 14.39
CA TYR A 80 -5.52 8.59 14.47
C TYR A 80 -4.95 8.17 13.11
N PRO A 81 -3.66 8.43 12.82
CA PRO A 81 -3.02 8.06 11.56
C PRO A 81 -2.60 6.60 11.60
N VAL A 82 -3.57 5.69 11.73
CA VAL A 82 -3.32 4.25 11.88
C VAL A 82 -4.20 3.47 10.94
N ASP A 83 -3.57 2.63 10.12
CA ASP A 83 -4.27 1.62 9.33
C ASP A 83 -4.17 0.25 10.00
N THR A 84 -5.21 -0.57 9.83
CA THR A 84 -5.24 -1.92 10.37
C THR A 84 -5.69 -2.92 9.31
N SER A 85 -4.90 -3.96 9.11
CA SER A 85 -5.24 -5.11 8.26
C SER A 85 -5.27 -6.38 9.10
N TYR A 86 -6.17 -7.31 8.74
CA TYR A 86 -6.34 -8.59 9.46
C TYR A 86 -6.10 -9.75 8.50
N GLY A 87 -5.33 -10.75 8.91
CA GLY A 87 -5.07 -11.93 8.08
C GLY A 87 -4.31 -13.02 8.81
N SER A 88 -4.19 -14.19 8.18
CA SER A 88 -3.42 -15.31 8.74
C SER A 88 -1.98 -15.21 8.28
N LEU A 89 -1.11 -14.64 9.12
CA LEU A 89 0.33 -14.52 8.89
C LEU A 89 1.12 -15.52 9.76
N THR A 90 0.64 -15.78 10.97
CA THR A 90 1.24 -16.73 11.93
C THR A 90 0.43 -18.03 12.00
N ASP A 91 0.92 -18.98 12.78
CA ASP A 91 0.23 -20.23 13.12
C ASP A 91 -0.80 -20.06 14.27
N GLY A 92 -1.26 -18.83 14.51
CA GLY A 92 -2.28 -18.51 15.51
C GLY A 92 -3.70 -18.98 15.11
N PRO A 93 -4.58 -19.24 16.10
CA PRO A 93 -5.96 -19.65 15.84
C PRO A 93 -6.88 -18.49 15.40
N ALA A 94 -6.42 -17.24 15.56
CA ALA A 94 -7.14 -16.03 15.20
C ALA A 94 -6.33 -15.22 14.17
N PRO A 95 -6.99 -14.36 13.37
CA PRO A 95 -6.28 -13.46 12.46
C PRO A 95 -5.27 -12.59 13.22
N ASP A 96 -4.07 -12.48 12.67
CA ASP A 96 -3.07 -11.51 13.09
C ASP A 96 -3.48 -10.11 12.63
N VAL A 97 -2.97 -9.10 13.32
CA VAL A 97 -3.31 -7.69 13.10
C VAL A 97 -2.05 -6.97 12.65
N VAL A 98 -2.02 -6.52 11.40
CA VAL A 98 -0.98 -5.60 10.90
C VAL A 98 -1.42 -4.19 11.18
N VAL A 99 -0.59 -3.43 11.90
CA VAL A 99 -0.84 -2.03 12.25
C VAL A 99 0.23 -1.16 11.60
N ASN A 100 -0.18 -0.23 10.74
CA ASN A 100 0.70 0.78 10.17
C ASN A 100 0.43 2.12 10.84
N VAL A 101 1.47 2.74 11.39
CA VAL A 101 1.42 4.10 11.95
C VAL A 101 1.99 5.06 10.92
N MET A 102 1.28 6.14 10.67
CA MET A 102 1.63 7.15 9.67
C MET A 102 1.75 8.54 10.30
N THR A 103 2.29 9.47 9.53
CA THR A 103 2.24 10.90 9.84
C THR A 103 0.86 11.48 9.49
N CYS A 104 0.39 12.45 10.29
CA CYS A 104 -0.93 13.05 10.10
C CYS A 104 -1.10 13.90 8.83
N GLY A 105 -0.02 14.46 8.28
CA GLY A 105 -0.11 15.42 7.18
C GLY A 105 -0.03 14.78 5.80
N ASP A 106 0.94 13.89 5.63
CA ASP A 106 1.35 13.30 4.37
C ASP A 106 1.12 11.78 4.32
N SER A 107 0.55 11.18 5.39
CA SER A 107 0.27 9.75 5.48
C SER A 107 1.49 8.87 5.20
N VAL A 108 2.68 9.37 5.54
CA VAL A 108 3.93 8.65 5.38
C VAL A 108 4.08 7.69 6.55
N GLY A 109 4.23 6.41 6.23
CA GLY A 109 4.42 5.37 7.25
C GLY A 109 5.71 5.57 8.03
N VAL A 110 5.62 5.41 9.34
CA VAL A 110 6.73 5.58 10.30
C VAL A 110 6.91 4.35 11.19
N GLY A 111 5.97 3.41 11.14
CA GLY A 111 6.03 2.16 11.87
C GLY A 111 5.07 1.13 11.30
N THR A 112 5.52 -0.13 11.23
CA THR A 112 4.69 -1.29 10.90
C THR A 112 4.87 -2.34 11.98
N TYR A 113 3.77 -2.86 12.50
CA TYR A 113 3.74 -3.84 13.58
C TYR A 113 2.83 -5.02 13.22
N VAL A 114 3.18 -6.23 13.65
CA VAL A 114 2.29 -7.39 13.57
C VAL A 114 1.97 -7.90 14.96
N TYR A 115 0.68 -7.92 15.28
CA TYR A 115 0.18 -8.43 16.54
C TYR A 115 -0.53 -9.77 16.37
N ARG A 116 -0.04 -10.79 17.08
CA ARG A 116 -0.64 -12.11 17.16
C ARG A 116 -1.52 -12.23 18.40
N GLN A 117 -2.73 -12.77 18.28
CA GLN A 117 -3.56 -13.03 19.45
C GLN A 117 -3.07 -14.26 20.24
N ARG A 118 -2.98 -14.12 21.56
CA ARG A 118 -2.72 -15.20 22.52
C ARG A 118 -4.01 -15.93 22.92
N PRO A 119 -3.91 -17.16 23.48
CA PRO A 119 -5.07 -17.90 23.97
C PRO A 119 -5.90 -17.17 25.05
N ASP A 120 -5.28 -16.26 25.82
CA ASP A 120 -5.95 -15.44 26.84
C ASP A 120 -6.65 -14.19 26.26
N GLY A 121 -6.60 -14.00 24.94
CA GLY A 121 -7.17 -12.88 24.23
C GLY A 121 -6.29 -11.63 24.16
N SER A 122 -5.14 -11.63 24.84
CA SER A 122 -4.13 -10.57 24.71
C SER A 122 -3.42 -10.64 23.36
N TYR A 123 -2.68 -9.60 23.01
CA TYR A 123 -1.92 -9.53 21.76
C TYR A 123 -0.43 -9.46 22.03
N ASP A 124 0.33 -10.11 21.15
CA ASP A 124 1.78 -10.14 21.12
C ASP A 124 2.32 -9.44 19.90
N ASN A 125 3.26 -8.52 20.10
CA ASN A 125 4.07 -8.03 19.00
C ASN A 125 5.03 -9.13 18.57
N VAL A 126 4.98 -9.50 17.30
CA VAL A 126 5.83 -10.54 16.70
C VAL A 126 6.64 -10.02 15.50
N PHE A 127 6.47 -8.75 15.16
CA PHE A 127 7.21 -8.05 14.12
C PHE A 127 7.14 -6.54 14.33
N THR A 128 8.29 -5.87 14.25
CA THR A 128 8.39 -4.42 14.34
C THR A 128 9.34 -3.90 13.26
N ALA A 129 8.89 -2.89 12.51
CA ALA A 129 9.72 -2.10 11.62
C ALA A 129 9.43 -0.61 11.82
N GLU A 130 10.36 0.12 12.44
CA GLU A 130 10.25 1.57 12.70
C GLU A 130 11.27 2.35 11.89
N ILE A 131 11.07 2.35 10.57
CA ILE A 131 11.92 3.06 9.62
C ILE A 131 11.07 4.04 8.81
N PRO A 132 11.64 5.16 8.32
CA PRO A 132 10.88 6.13 7.53
C PRO A 132 10.29 5.51 6.26
N ALA A 133 9.07 5.93 5.92
CA ALA A 133 8.32 5.52 4.74
C ALA A 133 8.10 4.00 4.61
N VAL A 134 7.94 3.33 5.76
CA VAL A 134 7.61 1.89 5.84
C VAL A 134 6.11 1.66 5.78
N TYR A 135 5.67 0.63 5.08
CA TYR A 135 4.28 0.20 5.08
C TYR A 135 4.19 -1.33 4.93
N GLY A 136 3.41 -1.97 5.80
CA GLY A 136 3.19 -3.41 5.80
C GLY A 136 1.85 -3.78 5.17
N THR A 137 1.86 -4.80 4.33
CA THR A 137 0.66 -5.38 3.71
C THR A 137 0.67 -6.90 3.87
N ILE A 138 -0.52 -7.50 3.74
CA ILE A 138 -0.68 -8.95 3.76
C ILE A 138 -0.86 -9.41 2.32
N ASP A 139 0.04 -10.27 1.83
CA ASP A 139 -0.10 -10.91 0.51
C ASP A 139 -0.02 -12.42 0.64
N ARG A 140 -1.12 -13.13 0.36
CA ARG A 140 -1.22 -14.60 0.38
C ARG A 140 -0.63 -15.29 1.63
N GLY A 141 -0.75 -14.65 2.80
CA GLY A 141 -0.26 -15.17 4.08
C GLY A 141 1.18 -14.78 4.42
N ASP A 142 1.85 -14.04 3.55
CA ASP A 142 3.13 -13.41 3.84
C ASP A 142 2.92 -11.94 4.25
N LEU A 143 3.82 -11.45 5.10
CA LEU A 143 3.93 -10.03 5.41
C LEU A 143 4.86 -9.40 4.36
N VAL A 144 4.34 -8.48 3.56
CA VAL A 144 5.12 -7.72 2.58
C VAL A 144 5.33 -6.32 3.14
N VAL A 145 6.59 -5.97 3.41
CA VAL A 145 6.99 -4.66 3.91
C VAL A 145 7.64 -3.89 2.78
N THR A 146 7.03 -2.77 2.41
CA THR A 146 7.56 -1.83 1.44
C THR A 146 8.16 -0.64 2.17
N THR A 147 9.37 -0.25 1.80
CA THR A 147 10.04 0.95 2.30
C THR A 147 10.45 1.83 1.13
N GLN A 148 10.01 3.08 1.11
CA GLN A 148 10.45 4.00 0.06
C GLN A 148 11.88 4.48 0.34
N VAL A 149 12.70 4.54 -0.71
CA VAL A 149 14.12 4.93 -0.66
C VAL A 149 14.27 6.34 -1.22
N TYR A 150 14.85 7.23 -0.42
CA TYR A 150 15.05 8.63 -0.75
C TYR A 150 16.53 8.95 -0.92
N GLY A 151 16.87 9.55 -2.06
CA GLY A 151 18.12 10.26 -2.30
C GLY A 151 18.18 11.58 -1.54
N SER A 152 19.38 12.16 -1.46
CA SER A 152 19.64 13.35 -0.62
C SER A 152 18.89 14.62 -1.03
N LYS A 153 18.31 14.64 -2.23
CA LYS A 153 17.60 15.79 -2.82
C LYS A 153 16.14 15.46 -3.15
N ASP A 154 15.67 14.29 -2.71
CA ASP A 154 14.33 13.85 -3.03
C ASP A 154 13.31 14.62 -2.18
N ALA A 155 12.21 15.01 -2.82
CA ALA A 155 11.05 15.48 -2.09
C ALA A 155 10.27 14.28 -1.55
N VAL A 156 9.51 14.47 -0.46
CA VAL A 156 8.67 13.42 0.14
C VAL A 156 7.72 12.79 -0.88
N ALA A 157 7.20 13.56 -1.83
CA ALA A 157 6.29 13.04 -2.86
C ALA A 157 6.98 12.21 -3.95
N TYR A 158 8.32 12.24 -4.04
CA TYR A 158 9.09 11.68 -5.16
C TYR A 158 10.31 10.89 -4.65
N PRO A 159 10.11 9.68 -4.11
CA PRO A 159 11.22 8.79 -3.76
C PRO A 159 12.02 8.38 -4.99
N SER A 160 13.31 8.11 -4.81
CA SER A 160 14.19 7.58 -5.86
C SER A 160 14.03 6.08 -6.08
N GLY A 161 13.40 5.35 -5.15
CA GLY A 161 13.20 3.93 -5.27
C GLY A 161 12.38 3.34 -4.12
N GLU A 162 12.38 2.02 -4.03
CA GLU A 162 11.77 1.28 -2.93
C GLU A 162 12.47 -0.07 -2.69
N ASP A 163 12.41 -0.53 -1.45
CA ASP A 163 12.68 -1.91 -1.08
C ASP A 163 11.37 -2.61 -0.74
N VAL A 164 11.11 -3.75 -1.38
CA VAL A 164 9.97 -4.63 -1.09
C VAL A 164 10.52 -5.93 -0.51
N ILE A 165 10.22 -6.18 0.77
CA ILE A 165 10.72 -7.34 1.51
C ILE A 165 9.54 -8.23 1.87
N THR A 166 9.62 -9.51 1.49
CA THR A 166 8.61 -10.50 1.87
C THR A 166 9.11 -11.28 3.08
N TYR A 167 8.26 -11.38 4.10
CA TYR A 167 8.51 -12.13 5.31
C TYR A 167 7.48 -13.25 5.46
N ARG A 168 7.97 -14.43 5.86
CA ARG A 168 7.13 -15.58 6.18
C ARG A 168 7.34 -16.00 7.63
N TRP A 169 6.24 -16.35 8.30
CA TRP A 169 6.31 -16.94 9.62
C TRP A 169 6.95 -18.32 9.57
N SER A 170 8.03 -18.50 10.31
CA SER A 170 8.73 -19.77 10.48
C SER A 170 9.43 -19.81 11.83
N ASP A 171 9.39 -20.96 12.51
CA ASP A 171 10.08 -21.18 13.78
C ASP A 171 9.81 -20.08 14.84
N GLY A 172 8.56 -19.62 14.92
CA GLY A 172 8.14 -18.65 15.92
C GLY A 172 8.55 -17.19 15.64
N ARG A 173 8.99 -16.87 14.42
CA ARG A 173 9.31 -15.49 14.00
C ARG A 173 9.04 -15.26 12.51
N PHE A 174 8.99 -14.00 12.10
CA PHE A 174 9.05 -13.66 10.68
C PHE A 174 10.50 -13.77 10.17
N ALA A 175 10.70 -14.54 9.11
CA ALA A 175 11.96 -14.65 8.39
C ALA A 175 11.80 -14.02 7.01
N GLU A 176 12.77 -13.21 6.60
CA GLU A 176 12.84 -12.69 5.22
C GLU A 176 13.00 -13.85 4.25
N THR A 177 12.11 -13.93 3.26
CA THR A 177 12.13 -14.96 2.21
C THR A 177 12.48 -14.40 0.85
N ASP A 178 12.21 -13.12 0.61
CA ASP A 178 12.52 -12.45 -0.63
C ASP A 178 12.74 -10.94 -0.40
N ARG A 179 13.52 -10.33 -1.30
CA ARG A 179 13.79 -8.89 -1.31
C ARG A 179 13.97 -8.41 -2.74
N VAL A 180 13.22 -7.37 -3.09
CA VAL A 180 13.34 -6.66 -4.36
C VAL A 180 13.68 -5.21 -4.09
N HIS A 181 14.66 -4.68 -4.80
CA HIS A 181 14.99 -3.26 -4.84
C HIS A 181 14.59 -2.70 -6.20
N ASN A 182 13.83 -1.60 -6.21
CA ASN A 182 13.41 -0.92 -7.43
C ASN A 182 13.96 0.51 -7.42
N ASP A 183 14.61 0.89 -8.52
CA ASP A 183 14.95 2.29 -8.81
C ASP A 183 13.82 2.94 -9.63
N PHE A 184 13.36 4.11 -9.21
CA PHE A 184 12.40 4.90 -9.96
C PHE A 184 13.10 5.88 -10.90
N ASN A 185 12.56 6.01 -12.11
CA ASN A 185 13.09 6.93 -13.11
C ASN A 185 12.81 8.39 -12.72
N ARG A 186 13.86 9.22 -12.70
CA ARG A 186 13.78 10.66 -12.39
C ARG A 186 13.28 11.53 -13.54
N ALA A 187 12.95 10.95 -14.69
CA ALA A 187 12.47 11.69 -15.86
C ALA A 187 11.13 12.43 -15.62
N VAL A 188 10.35 12.01 -14.62
CA VAL A 188 9.08 12.63 -14.22
C VAL A 188 9.21 13.17 -12.79
N GLY A 189 9.88 14.30 -12.61
CA GLY A 189 10.11 14.81 -11.24
C GLY A 189 11.02 16.01 -11.07
N ASN A 190 11.72 16.47 -12.12
CA ASN A 190 12.28 17.81 -12.08
C ASN A 190 11.11 18.78 -12.26
N GLY A 191 10.63 19.36 -11.15
CA GLY A 191 9.56 20.37 -11.11
C GLY A 191 9.91 21.70 -11.81
N ASP A 192 10.66 21.63 -12.92
CA ASP A 192 11.05 22.73 -13.79
C ASP A 192 10.26 22.71 -15.12
N GLY A 193 9.31 21.77 -15.26
CA GLY A 193 8.39 21.75 -16.38
C GLY A 193 7.34 22.84 -16.23
N GLU A 194 7.63 24.02 -16.78
CA GLU A 194 6.65 25.09 -17.04
C GLU A 194 5.37 24.45 -17.60
N LEU A 195 4.30 24.42 -16.79
CA LEU A 195 2.97 24.05 -17.28
C LEU A 195 2.64 25.01 -18.44
N PRO A 196 2.32 24.54 -19.65
CA PRO A 196 1.97 25.44 -20.73
C PRO A 196 0.80 26.31 -20.28
N ALA A 197 1.00 27.63 -20.29
CA ALA A 197 -0.07 28.56 -19.98
C ALA A 197 -1.28 28.26 -20.89
N PRO A 198 -2.51 28.24 -20.35
CA PRO A 198 -3.69 28.05 -21.18
C PRO A 198 -3.70 29.12 -22.27
N PRO A 199 -4.01 28.77 -23.53
CA PRO A 199 -4.03 29.74 -24.61
C PRO A 199 -5.03 30.84 -24.26
N THR A 200 -4.54 32.08 -24.20
CA THR A 200 -5.41 33.26 -24.15
C THR A 200 -6.25 33.27 -25.41
N THR A 201 -7.54 32.94 -25.26
CA THR A 201 -8.54 33.19 -26.29
C THR A 201 -8.61 34.70 -26.52
N GLN A 202 -7.98 35.15 -27.61
CA GLN A 202 -8.36 36.42 -28.24
C GLN A 202 -9.70 36.20 -28.93
N ASN A 203 -10.74 36.84 -28.39
CA ASN A 203 -11.75 37.60 -29.13
C ASN A 203 -12.70 38.30 -28.15
#